data_AF-A0A443JQQ4-F1
#
_entry.id   AF-A0A443JQQ4-F1
#
_cell.length_a   1.000
_cell.length_b   1.000
_cell.length_c   1.000
_cell.angle_alpha   90.00
_cell.angle_beta   90.00
_cell.angle_gamma   90.00
#
_symmetry.space_group_name_H-M   'P 1'
#
loop_
_entity.id
_entity.type
_entity.pdbx_description
1 polymer ?
#
loop_
_entity_poly.entity_id
_entity_poly.type
_entity_poly.pdbx_seq_one_letter_code
_entity_poly.pdbx_strand_id
1 'polypeptide(L)'
;MSPQETPSGQAGFDQAREANLEFKATVAEVQKQILDGEWAVAEYGDTPQRCDQGYEFFLRRNLPDGFSFDGQGPQRMDELRTWLSDNGWQLAPTPTYGEGIDNIVIMAGKPEAKVSRLDVDMIPGVAAEGTVDVLELRATSTCEPGDAAALLEELRGPLTAVPSDDGIPDLESPDATPLFERFAEG
;
A
#
# COMPACT_ATOMS: atom_id res chain seq x y z
N MET A 1 -21.66 26.35 -1.83
CA MET A 1 -21.16 24.97 -1.70
C MET A 1 -21.87 24.38 -0.50
N SER A 2 -22.76 23.42 -0.73
CA SER A 2 -23.42 22.71 0.37
C SER A 2 -22.37 21.90 1.14
N PRO A 3 -22.48 21.74 2.47
CA PRO A 3 -21.63 20.80 3.20
C PRO A 3 -21.86 19.41 2.59
N GLN A 4 -20.79 18.73 2.17
CA GLN A 4 -20.89 17.29 1.94
C GLN A 4 -21.19 16.66 3.29
N GLU A 5 -22.32 15.97 3.41
CA GLU A 5 -22.63 15.20 4.60
C GLU A 5 -21.56 14.10 4.74
N THR A 6 -20.79 14.14 5.82
CA THR A 6 -19.86 13.09 6.18
C THR A 6 -20.66 11.84 6.54
N PRO A 7 -20.51 10.71 5.83
CA PRO A 7 -21.20 9.48 6.18
C PRO A 7 -20.79 9.01 7.58
N SER A 8 -21.77 8.58 8.39
CA SER A 8 -21.58 8.15 9.78
C SER A 8 -22.22 6.78 10.04
N GLY A 9 -21.72 6.03 11.02
CA GLY A 9 -22.21 4.69 11.35
C GLY A 9 -21.98 3.69 10.21
N GLN A 10 -22.87 2.71 10.05
CA GLN A 10 -22.73 1.62 9.07
C GLN A 10 -22.46 2.11 7.63
N ALA A 11 -23.11 3.19 7.19
CA ALA A 11 -22.91 3.72 5.85
C ALA A 11 -21.49 4.28 5.64
N GLY A 12 -20.90 4.91 6.66
CA GLY A 12 -19.50 5.35 6.61
C GLY A 12 -18.53 4.17 6.65
N PHE A 13 -18.87 3.13 7.42
CA PHE A 13 -18.09 1.90 7.48
C PHE A 13 -18.06 1.14 6.15
N ASP A 14 -19.23 0.93 5.53
CA ASP A 14 -19.32 0.28 4.21
C ASP A 14 -18.56 1.04 3.14
N GLN A 15 -18.61 2.39 3.18
CA GLN A 15 -17.84 3.23 2.28
C GLN A 15 -16.33 3.10 2.52
N ALA A 16 -15.89 3.07 3.79
CA ALA A 16 -14.48 2.88 4.12
C ALA A 16 -13.96 1.52 3.68
N ARG A 17 -14.78 0.47 3.80
CA ARG A 17 -14.48 -0.86 3.27
C ARG A 17 -14.31 -0.83 1.75
N GLU A 18 -15.26 -0.24 1.03
CA GLU A 18 -15.21 -0.15 -0.43
C GLU A 18 -13.95 0.61 -0.89
N ALA A 19 -13.66 1.76 -0.28
CA ALA A 19 -12.46 2.55 -0.57
C ALA A 19 -11.17 1.77 -0.28
N ASN A 20 -11.13 1.01 0.82
CA ASN A 20 -9.99 0.17 1.16
C ASN A 20 -9.75 -0.95 0.14
N LEU A 21 -10.82 -1.64 -0.26
CA LEU A 21 -10.74 -2.75 -1.21
C LEU A 21 -10.31 -2.25 -2.60
N GLU A 22 -10.85 -1.12 -3.06
CA GLU A 22 -10.44 -0.50 -4.33
C GLU A 22 -8.95 -0.06 -4.29
N PHE A 23 -8.52 0.56 -3.19
CA PHE A 23 -7.14 0.93 -2.95
C PHE A 23 -6.21 -0.28 -3.01
N LYS A 24 -6.51 -1.34 -2.24
CA LYS A 24 -5.69 -2.57 -2.19
C LYS A 24 -5.66 -3.29 -3.53
N ALA A 25 -6.79 -3.38 -4.24
CA ALA A 25 -6.84 -3.97 -5.58
C ALA A 25 -5.94 -3.20 -6.56
N THR A 26 -5.95 -1.87 -6.50
CA THR A 26 -5.11 -1.02 -7.36
C THR A 26 -3.61 -1.23 -7.06
N VAL A 27 -3.24 -1.36 -5.79
CA VAL A 27 -1.84 -1.63 -5.39
C VAL A 27 -1.42 -3.06 -5.76
N ALA A 28 -2.33 -4.04 -5.65
CA ALA A 28 -2.06 -5.43 -6.04
C ALA A 28 -1.70 -5.55 -7.52
N GLU A 29 -2.32 -4.77 -8.41
CA GLU A 29 -1.94 -4.74 -9.82
C GLU A 29 -0.50 -4.26 -10.05
N VAL A 30 -0.02 -3.30 -9.24
CA VAL A 30 1.39 -2.88 -9.26
C VAL A 30 2.30 -3.99 -8.75
N GLN A 31 1.92 -4.65 -7.64
CA GLN A 31 2.68 -5.77 -7.11
C GLN A 31 2.86 -6.86 -8.16
N LYS A 32 1.83 -7.22 -8.93
CA LYS A 32 1.92 -8.23 -10.02
C LYS A 32 2.89 -7.85 -11.13
N GLN A 33 3.11 -6.56 -11.39
CA GLN A 33 4.12 -6.14 -12.38
C GLN A 33 5.55 -6.33 -11.87
N ILE A 34 5.75 -6.34 -10.55
CA ILE A 34 7.06 -6.53 -9.92
C ILE A 34 7.29 -8.02 -9.64
N LEU A 35 6.35 -8.64 -8.93
CA LEU A 35 6.34 -10.03 -8.50
C LEU A 35 4.89 -10.52 -8.37
N ASP A 36 4.48 -11.38 -9.30
CA ASP A 36 3.24 -12.14 -9.23
C ASP A 36 3.44 -13.38 -8.35
N GLY A 37 3.48 -13.15 -7.03
CA GLY A 37 3.83 -14.14 -6.02
C GLY A 37 3.60 -13.60 -4.61
N GLU A 38 4.13 -14.27 -3.60
CA GLU A 38 3.95 -13.86 -2.21
C GLU A 38 4.81 -12.65 -1.83
N TRP A 39 4.21 -11.69 -1.13
CA TRP A 39 4.88 -10.51 -0.59
C TRP A 39 4.90 -10.56 0.93
N ALA A 40 6.01 -10.15 1.53
CA ALA A 40 6.09 -9.98 2.97
C ALA A 40 5.23 -8.79 3.41
N VAL A 41 4.35 -9.03 4.36
CA VAL A 41 3.44 -8.02 4.92
C VAL A 41 4.14 -7.28 6.05
N ALA A 42 4.39 -5.98 5.86
CA ALA A 42 4.92 -5.12 6.92
C ALA A 42 3.82 -4.26 7.57
N GLU A 43 2.93 -3.69 6.76
CA GLU A 43 1.75 -2.95 7.22
C GLU A 43 0.57 -3.36 6.34
N TYR A 44 -0.50 -3.89 6.94
CA TYR A 44 -1.57 -4.51 6.18
C TYR A 44 -2.50 -3.50 5.48
N GLY A 45 -2.66 -2.31 6.07
CA GLY A 45 -3.49 -1.23 5.53
C GLY A 45 -4.98 -1.44 5.66
N ASP A 46 -5.43 -2.14 6.70
CA ASP A 46 -6.84 -2.24 7.14
C ASP A 46 -7.22 -1.15 8.16
N THR A 47 -6.25 -0.55 8.85
CA THR A 47 -6.50 0.41 9.92
C THR A 47 -6.62 1.84 9.35
N PRO A 48 -7.76 2.54 9.53
CA PRO A 48 -7.92 3.91 9.07
C PRO A 48 -7.03 4.84 9.87
N GLN A 49 -6.34 5.74 9.17
CA GLN A 49 -5.51 6.79 9.72
C GLN A 49 -6.16 8.13 9.46
N ARG A 50 -5.98 9.08 10.38
CA ARG A 50 -6.52 10.44 10.21
C ARG A 50 -5.70 11.19 9.16
N CYS A 51 -6.37 11.66 8.12
CA CYS A 51 -5.90 12.71 7.21
C CYS A 51 -6.72 14.00 7.45
N ASP A 52 -6.54 15.02 6.60
CA ASP A 52 -7.13 16.37 6.72
C ASP A 52 -8.48 16.45 7.48
N GLN A 53 -9.60 16.22 6.79
CA GLN A 53 -10.95 16.18 7.36
C GLN A 53 -11.57 14.79 7.20
N GLY A 54 -10.72 13.75 7.16
CA GLY A 54 -11.11 12.43 6.68
C GLY A 54 -10.28 11.29 7.24
N TYR A 55 -10.31 10.18 6.52
CA TYR A 55 -9.47 9.01 6.76
C TYR A 55 -8.71 8.59 5.50
N GLU A 56 -7.59 7.91 5.71
CA GLU A 56 -6.82 7.24 4.67
C GLU A 56 -6.30 5.90 5.19
N PHE A 57 -5.80 5.07 4.28
CA PHE A 57 -5.18 3.79 4.58
C PHE A 57 -3.73 3.80 4.10
N PHE A 58 -2.89 3.10 4.84
CA PHE A 58 -1.48 2.95 4.51
C PHE A 58 -1.11 1.47 4.52
N LEU A 59 -0.52 0.98 3.44
CA LEU A 59 0.01 -0.38 3.37
C LEU A 59 1.49 -0.37 3.02
N ARG A 60 2.17 -1.43 3.47
CA ARG A 60 3.59 -1.68 3.19
C ARG A 60 3.81 -3.15 2.89
N ARG A 61 4.54 -3.41 1.81
CA ARG A 61 4.91 -4.75 1.33
C ARG A 61 6.39 -4.77 1.00
N ASN A 62 7.05 -5.88 1.28
CA ASN A 62 8.44 -6.12 0.92
C ASN A 62 8.54 -7.34 0.02
N LEU A 63 9.59 -7.40 -0.80
CA LEU A 63 9.96 -8.68 -1.41
C LEU A 63 10.25 -9.73 -0.32
N PRO A 64 9.92 -11.01 -0.56
CA PRO A 64 10.17 -12.05 0.41
C PRO A 64 11.68 -12.28 0.60
N ASP A 65 12.06 -12.76 1.79
CA ASP A 65 13.46 -13.01 2.13
C ASP A 65 14.15 -13.93 1.11
N GLY A 66 15.33 -13.52 0.65
CA GLY A 66 16.14 -14.28 -0.31
C GLY A 66 15.69 -14.17 -1.76
N PHE A 67 14.65 -13.38 -2.07
CA PHE A 67 14.29 -13.06 -3.44
C PHE A 67 15.39 -12.26 -4.14
N SER A 68 15.60 -12.50 -5.43
CA SER A 68 16.43 -11.65 -6.29
C SER A 68 15.87 -11.61 -7.71
N PHE A 69 16.07 -10.48 -8.39
CA PHE A 69 15.83 -10.33 -9.82
C PHE A 69 17.01 -10.84 -10.67
N ASP A 70 17.97 -11.57 -10.09
CA ASP A 70 19.17 -12.07 -10.77
C ASP A 70 19.95 -10.95 -11.49
N GLY A 71 20.08 -9.79 -10.82
CA GLY A 71 20.75 -8.61 -11.36
C GLY A 71 19.91 -7.77 -12.34
N GLN A 72 18.65 -8.12 -12.56
CA GLN A 72 17.74 -7.40 -13.47
C GLN A 72 16.90 -6.33 -12.76
N GLY A 73 17.10 -6.08 -11.46
CA GLY A 73 16.33 -5.12 -10.66
C GLY A 73 16.17 -3.76 -11.35
N PRO A 74 17.25 -3.08 -11.80
CA PRO A 74 17.13 -1.80 -12.49
C PRO A 74 16.26 -1.84 -13.75
N GLN A 75 16.41 -2.87 -14.58
CA GLN A 75 15.58 -3.05 -15.77
C GLN A 75 14.11 -3.25 -15.39
N ARG A 76 13.81 -4.04 -14.34
CA ARG A 76 12.45 -4.24 -13.85
C ARG A 76 11.81 -2.94 -13.37
N MET A 77 12.57 -2.06 -12.72
CA MET A 77 12.06 -0.76 -12.29
C MET A 77 11.77 0.18 -13.47
N ASP A 78 12.58 0.15 -14.53
CA ASP A 78 12.30 0.91 -15.75
C ASP A 78 11.07 0.37 -16.51
N GLU A 79 10.91 -0.96 -16.57
CA GLU A 79 9.70 -1.62 -17.09
C GLU A 79 8.46 -1.20 -16.28
N LEU A 80 8.55 -1.23 -14.95
CA LEU A 80 7.48 -0.80 -14.06
C LEU A 80 7.11 0.68 -14.28
N ARG A 81 8.10 1.58 -14.36
CA ARG A 81 7.86 3.00 -14.61
C ARG A 81 7.10 3.22 -15.93
N THR A 82 7.49 2.48 -16.96
CA THR A 82 6.81 2.53 -18.28
C THR A 82 5.37 2.06 -18.16
N TRP A 83 5.15 0.90 -17.53
CA TRP A 83 3.81 0.36 -17.32
C TRP A 83 2.92 1.31 -16.51
N LEU A 84 3.44 1.92 -15.43
CA LEU A 84 2.70 2.89 -14.63
C LEU A 84 2.23 4.06 -15.50
N SER A 85 3.12 4.65 -16.30
CA SER A 85 2.80 5.74 -17.22
C SER A 85 1.73 5.33 -18.24
N ASP A 86 1.87 4.15 -18.84
CA ASP A 86 0.93 3.64 -19.85
C ASP A 86 -0.46 3.32 -19.25
N ASN A 87 -0.52 3.06 -17.95
CA ASN A 87 -1.75 2.69 -17.22
C ASN A 87 -2.33 3.84 -16.38
N GLY A 88 -2.01 5.08 -16.73
CA GLY A 88 -2.65 6.30 -16.20
C GLY A 88 -2.12 6.76 -14.85
N TRP A 89 -1.05 6.16 -14.32
CA TRP A 89 -0.44 6.66 -13.10
C TRP A 89 0.30 7.97 -13.35
N GLN A 90 0.17 8.88 -12.39
CA GLN A 90 0.85 10.16 -12.38
C GLN A 90 2.23 9.99 -11.75
N LEU A 91 3.26 9.89 -12.56
CA LEU A 91 4.65 9.79 -12.08
C LEU A 91 5.12 11.13 -11.52
N ALA A 92 5.67 11.10 -10.30
CA ALA A 92 6.39 12.23 -9.73
C ALA A 92 7.88 12.19 -10.15
N PRO A 93 8.58 13.33 -10.15
CA PRO A 93 10.01 13.37 -10.43
C PRO A 93 10.78 12.44 -9.48
N THR A 94 11.65 11.62 -10.04
CA THR A 94 12.56 10.76 -9.29
C THR A 94 13.44 11.60 -8.35
N PRO A 95 13.58 11.25 -7.06
CA PRO A 95 14.54 11.92 -6.21
C PRO A 95 15.95 11.69 -6.77
N THR A 96 16.71 12.76 -6.98
CA THR A 96 18.13 12.68 -7.28
C THR A 96 18.87 12.46 -5.97
N TYR A 97 19.45 11.29 -5.77
CA TYR A 97 20.37 11.05 -4.68
C TYR A 97 21.79 11.53 -5.03
N GLY A 98 22.60 11.78 -4.00
CA GLY A 98 24.02 12.14 -4.17
C GLY A 98 24.84 11.00 -4.76
N GLU A 99 26.07 11.31 -5.16
CA GLU A 99 27.02 10.34 -5.71
C GLU A 99 27.19 9.12 -4.78
N GLY A 100 27.04 7.90 -5.33
CA GLY A 100 27.19 6.64 -4.58
C GLY A 100 25.91 6.07 -3.95
N ILE A 101 24.74 6.64 -4.24
CA ILE A 101 23.44 6.06 -3.85
C ILE A 101 22.78 5.46 -5.10
N ASP A 102 22.79 4.14 -5.19
CA ASP A 102 22.21 3.38 -6.31
C ASP A 102 20.73 3.03 -6.09
N ASN A 103 20.08 3.70 -5.14
CA ASN A 103 18.70 3.46 -4.80
C ASN A 103 17.76 3.92 -5.92
N ILE A 104 16.88 3.03 -6.37
CA ILE A 104 15.90 3.32 -7.41
C ILE A 104 14.56 3.57 -6.75
N VAL A 105 14.07 4.80 -6.86
CA VAL A 105 12.78 5.20 -6.30
C VAL A 105 11.82 5.61 -7.39
N ILE A 106 10.64 4.99 -7.40
CA ILE A 106 9.52 5.37 -8.25
C ILE A 106 8.44 5.92 -7.32
N MET A 107 8.08 7.18 -7.54
CA MET A 107 6.97 7.83 -6.87
C MET A 107 5.85 8.06 -7.88
N ALA A 108 4.63 7.65 -7.54
CA ALA A 108 3.47 7.80 -8.41
C ALA A 108 2.19 8.03 -7.61
N GLY A 109 1.13 8.47 -8.28
CA GLY A 109 -0.22 8.52 -7.72
C GLY A 109 -1.26 8.10 -8.76
N LYS A 110 -2.40 7.61 -8.30
CA LYS A 110 -3.57 7.31 -9.13
C LYS A 110 -4.85 7.64 -8.36
N PRO A 111 -5.13 8.95 -8.13
CA PRO A 111 -6.20 9.38 -7.24
C PRO A 111 -7.58 8.89 -7.66
N GLU A 112 -7.82 8.72 -8.96
CA GLU A 112 -9.07 8.19 -9.50
C GLU A 112 -9.31 6.71 -9.16
N ALA A 113 -8.26 6.00 -8.70
CA ALA A 113 -8.30 4.61 -8.23
C ALA A 113 -7.84 4.53 -6.75
N LYS A 114 -8.15 5.57 -5.98
CA LYS A 114 -7.94 5.65 -4.52
C LYS A 114 -6.49 5.60 -4.04
N VAL A 115 -5.49 5.76 -4.91
CA VAL A 115 -4.08 5.82 -4.50
C VAL A 115 -3.59 7.26 -4.58
N SER A 116 -3.38 7.92 -3.45
CA SER A 116 -2.79 9.27 -3.44
C SER A 116 -1.29 9.23 -3.71
N ARG A 117 -0.63 8.19 -3.17
CA ARG A 117 0.82 8.02 -3.26
C ARG A 117 1.19 6.55 -3.27
N LEU A 118 2.09 6.20 -4.17
CA LEU A 118 2.81 4.94 -4.27
C LEU A 118 4.30 5.28 -4.28
N ASP A 119 5.07 4.67 -3.40
CA ASP A 119 6.53 4.66 -3.43
C ASP A 119 7.00 3.22 -3.62
N VAL A 120 7.74 2.96 -4.69
CA VAL A 120 8.49 1.72 -4.88
C VAL A 120 9.97 2.06 -4.74
N ASP A 121 10.59 1.50 -3.72
CA ASP A 121 11.94 1.82 -3.27
C ASP A 121 12.80 0.56 -3.37
N MET A 122 13.78 0.56 -4.26
CA MET A 122 14.60 -0.62 -4.56
C MET A 122 16.09 -0.32 -4.44
N ILE A 123 16.75 -1.09 -3.56
CA ILE A 123 18.19 -1.19 -3.47
C ILE A 123 18.63 -2.41 -4.28
N PRO A 124 19.30 -2.23 -5.43
CA PRO A 124 19.74 -3.35 -6.26
C PRO A 124 20.76 -4.22 -5.52
N GLY A 125 20.64 -5.53 -5.66
CA GLY A 125 21.65 -6.47 -5.23
C GLY A 125 22.89 -6.41 -6.13
N VAL A 126 24.07 -6.64 -5.55
CA VAL A 126 25.34 -6.77 -6.27
C VAL A 126 25.73 -8.24 -6.29
N ALA A 127 25.51 -8.88 -7.45
CA ALA A 127 25.77 -10.32 -7.60
C ALA A 127 27.22 -10.72 -7.28
N ALA A 128 28.20 -9.86 -7.61
CA ALA A 128 29.60 -10.09 -7.30
C ALA A 128 29.91 -10.10 -5.78
N GLU A 129 29.06 -9.47 -4.98
CA GLU A 129 29.16 -9.39 -3.52
C GLU A 129 28.22 -10.37 -2.81
N GLY A 130 27.42 -11.13 -3.58
CA GLY A 130 26.44 -12.07 -3.03
C GLY A 130 25.27 -11.40 -2.30
N THR A 131 24.99 -10.13 -2.59
CA THR A 131 23.85 -9.40 -2.04
C THR A 131 22.63 -9.56 -2.94
N VAL A 132 21.44 -9.48 -2.32
CA VAL A 132 20.14 -9.64 -2.99
C VAL A 132 19.44 -8.30 -3.14
N ASP A 133 18.48 -8.22 -4.06
CA ASP A 133 17.65 -7.03 -4.23
C ASP A 133 16.74 -6.84 -3.02
N VAL A 134 16.69 -5.61 -2.50
CA VAL A 134 15.75 -5.23 -1.45
C VAL A 134 14.77 -4.24 -2.05
N LEU A 135 13.48 -4.55 -1.99
CA LEU A 135 12.43 -3.65 -2.45
C LEU A 135 11.34 -3.52 -1.40
N GLU A 136 10.99 -2.27 -1.10
CA GLU A 136 9.85 -1.88 -0.28
C GLU A 136 8.83 -1.14 -1.15
N LEU A 137 7.58 -1.58 -1.09
CA LEU A 137 6.43 -0.90 -1.68
C LEU A 137 5.61 -0.28 -0.56
N ARG A 138 5.42 1.04 -0.61
CA ARG A 138 4.55 1.80 0.28
C ARG A 138 3.44 2.42 -0.54
N ALA A 139 2.21 2.33 -0.06
CA ALA A 139 1.09 3.02 -0.69
C ALA A 139 0.20 3.68 0.35
N THR A 140 -0.27 4.88 0.04
CA THR A 140 -1.24 5.65 0.82
C THR A 140 -2.47 5.88 -0.03
N SER A 141 -3.65 5.64 0.54
CA SER A 141 -4.90 5.89 -0.16
C SER A 141 -5.17 7.39 -0.33
N THR A 142 -6.16 7.76 -1.13
CA THR A 142 -6.75 9.10 -1.06
C THR A 142 -7.38 9.36 0.30
N CYS A 143 -7.40 10.64 0.71
CA CYS A 143 -8.09 11.09 1.90
C CYS A 143 -9.60 11.14 1.62
N GLU A 144 -10.35 10.20 2.19
CA GLU A 144 -11.79 10.08 2.02
C GLU A 144 -12.53 10.79 3.16
N PRO A 145 -13.69 11.41 2.90
CA PRO A 145 -14.46 12.08 3.95
C PRO A 145 -14.98 11.06 4.98
N GLY A 146 -14.76 11.32 6.26
CA GLY A 146 -15.18 10.41 7.33
C GLY A 146 -14.54 10.73 8.67
N ASP A 147 -14.97 10.04 9.73
CA ASP A 147 -14.33 10.10 11.04
C ASP A 147 -13.47 8.85 11.24
N ALA A 148 -12.15 8.99 11.11
CA ALA A 148 -11.20 7.90 11.29
C ALA A 148 -11.29 7.25 12.68
N ALA A 149 -11.60 8.03 13.73
CA ALA A 149 -11.71 7.50 15.09
C ALA A 149 -12.98 6.67 15.26
N ALA A 150 -14.12 7.13 14.72
CA ALA A 150 -15.36 6.37 14.73
C ALA A 150 -15.23 5.08 13.91
N LEU A 151 -14.57 5.11 12.74
CA LEU A 151 -14.28 3.92 11.94
C LEU A 151 -13.38 2.94 12.69
N LEU A 152 -12.36 3.44 13.39
CA LEU A 152 -11.48 2.62 14.20
C LEU A 152 -12.20 1.95 15.37
N GLU A 153 -13.11 2.68 16.03
CA GLU A 153 -13.96 2.15 17.10
C GLU A 153 -14.90 1.06 16.58
N GLU A 154 -15.51 1.25 15.41
CA GLU A 154 -16.33 0.23 14.77
C GLU A 154 -15.50 -1.01 14.39
N LEU A 155 -14.28 -0.82 13.86
CA LEU A 155 -13.39 -1.92 13.49
C LEU A 155 -12.91 -2.73 14.69
N ARG A 156 -12.57 -2.07 15.81
CA ARG A 156 -11.86 -2.71 16.94
C ARG A 156 -12.73 -2.94 18.18
N GLY A 157 -13.97 -2.47 18.15
CA GLY A 157 -14.80 -2.34 19.34
C GLY A 157 -14.25 -1.27 20.31
N PRO A 158 -14.83 -1.15 21.51
CA PRO A 158 -14.42 -0.14 22.47
C PRO A 158 -12.94 -0.31 22.84
N LEU A 159 -12.16 0.78 22.78
CA LEU A 159 -10.70 0.89 23.02
C LEU A 159 -10.23 0.51 24.44
N THR A 160 -10.98 -0.34 25.14
CA THR A 160 -10.69 -0.85 26.48
C THR A 160 -9.53 -1.86 26.49
N ALA A 161 -9.11 -2.37 25.33
CA ALA A 161 -7.94 -3.23 25.15
C ALA A 161 -7.18 -2.91 23.84
N VAL A 162 -5.87 -3.18 23.82
CA VAL A 162 -5.10 -3.21 22.57
C VAL A 162 -5.57 -4.45 21.80
N PRO A 163 -6.16 -4.31 20.59
CA PRO A 163 -6.57 -5.45 19.81
C PRO A 163 -5.34 -6.28 19.43
N SER A 164 -5.49 -7.60 19.41
CA SER A 164 -4.45 -8.48 18.90
C SER A 164 -4.32 -8.28 17.40
N ASP A 165 -3.09 -8.24 16.88
CA ASP A 165 -2.83 -8.20 15.43
C ASP A 165 -2.98 -9.59 14.77
N ASP A 166 -3.55 -10.57 15.48
CA ASP A 166 -3.80 -11.92 14.98
C ASP A 166 -4.59 -11.91 13.66
N GLY A 167 -4.18 -12.79 12.74
CA GLY A 167 -4.88 -13.02 11.48
C GLY A 167 -4.33 -12.25 10.26
N ILE A 168 -3.36 -11.35 10.44
CA ILE A 168 -2.57 -10.85 9.30
C ILE A 168 -1.56 -11.95 8.91
N PRO A 169 -1.52 -12.40 7.65
CA PRO A 169 -0.53 -13.36 7.22
C PRO A 169 0.85 -12.69 7.06
N ASP A 170 1.93 -13.43 7.37
CA ASP A 170 3.30 -12.95 7.15
C ASP A 170 3.59 -12.72 5.66
N LEU A 171 2.99 -13.56 4.81
CA LEU A 171 3.10 -13.53 3.35
C LEU A 171 1.70 -13.46 2.73
N GLU A 172 1.52 -12.59 1.74
CA GLU A 172 0.26 -12.44 1.02
C GLU A 172 0.48 -12.28 -0.48
N SER A 173 -0.27 -13.04 -1.29
CA SER A 173 -0.32 -12.88 -2.74
C SER A 173 -1.18 -11.69 -3.14
N PRO A 174 -0.84 -10.94 -4.21
CA PRO A 174 -1.72 -9.92 -4.80
C PRO A 174 -3.11 -10.42 -5.21
N ASP A 175 -3.28 -11.73 -5.40
CA ASP A 175 -4.57 -12.36 -5.72
C ASP A 175 -5.36 -12.83 -4.48
N ALA A 176 -4.79 -12.68 -3.27
CA ALA A 176 -5.50 -13.01 -2.04
C ALA A 176 -6.71 -12.07 -1.85
N THR A 177 -7.79 -12.60 -1.27
CA THR A 177 -8.92 -11.75 -0.88
C THR A 177 -8.49 -10.84 0.27
N PRO A 178 -8.49 -9.51 0.08
CA PRO A 178 -8.00 -8.61 1.13
C PRO A 178 -8.91 -8.63 2.35
N LEU A 179 -8.30 -8.60 3.53
CA LEU A 179 -9.00 -8.41 4.80
C LEU A 179 -9.31 -6.93 5.01
N PHE A 180 -10.48 -6.65 5.58
CA PHE A 180 -10.86 -5.33 6.09
C PHE A 180 -11.41 -5.47 7.50
N GLU A 181 -12.27 -6.46 7.71
CA GLU A 181 -12.91 -6.77 8.98
C GLU A 181 -12.20 -8.01 9.59
N ARG A 182 -11.12 -7.80 10.36
CA ARG A 182 -10.38 -8.91 11.00
C ARG A 182 -10.67 -9.10 12.49
N PHE A 183 -11.35 -8.13 13.11
CA PHE A 183 -11.72 -8.19 14.52
C PHE A 183 -13.17 -8.65 14.63
N ALA A 184 -13.43 -9.93 14.40
CA ALA A 184 -14.73 -10.51 14.73
C ALA A 184 -14.87 -10.57 16.27
N GLU A 185 -16.08 -10.24 16.73
CA GLU A 185 -16.54 -10.13 18.12
C GLU A 185 -15.90 -11.15 19.09
N GLY A 186 -15.33 -10.64 20.19
CA GLY A 186 -15.14 -11.40 21.42
C GLY A 186 -16.37 -11.30 22.32
#